data_AF-A0A382CGY8-F1
#
_entry.id   AF-A0A382CGY8-F1
#
_cell.length_a   1.000
_cell.length_b   1.000
_cell.length_c   1.000
_cell.angle_alpha   90.00
_cell.angle_beta   90.00
_cell.angle_gamma   90.00
#
_symmetry.space_group_name_H-M   'P 1'
#
loop_
_entity.id
_entity.type
_entity.pdbx_description
1 polymer ?
#
loop_
_entity_poly.entity_id
_entity_poly.type
_entity_poly.pdbx_seq_one_letter_code
_entity_poly.pdbx_strand_id
1 'polypeptide(L)'
;MYCYTEDSTDIIPEVEIIPIDIDPDKYQLQWHKLIFHKEGFAGIPKGEQCMILDIDWVIIGDIDPILSWSLKEGEFGCIQRWWSRRQNWCYINGGFQIFNMGDTSHLWDIFTEKANYWMDYYISIGEAEPPVNGEQNFIDKHVEIKRSYLPNEWFCKYDVDDYHKL
;
A
#
# COMPACT_ATOMS: atom_id res chain seq x y z
N MET A 1 0.24 13.29 10.13
CA MET A 1 -0.49 12.21 9.43
C MET A 1 -1.13 12.83 8.21
N TYR A 2 -1.11 12.15 7.06
CA TYR A 2 -1.61 12.66 5.80
C TYR A 2 -2.80 11.84 5.34
N CYS A 3 -3.81 12.47 4.74
CA CYS A 3 -4.88 11.78 4.02
C CYS A 3 -4.92 12.29 2.58
N TYR A 4 -4.74 11.37 1.63
CA TYR A 4 -4.86 11.65 0.21
C TYR A 4 -6.30 11.34 -0.21
N THR A 5 -7.11 12.37 -0.43
CA THR A 5 -8.55 12.21 -0.66
C THR A 5 -9.15 13.32 -1.52
N GLU A 6 -10.23 13.00 -2.20
CA GLU A 6 -11.16 13.91 -2.88
C GLU A 6 -12.26 14.46 -1.95
N ASP A 7 -12.49 13.83 -0.80
CA ASP A 7 -13.51 14.21 0.19
C ASP A 7 -12.90 14.30 1.60
N SER A 8 -12.80 15.52 2.12
CA SER A 8 -12.28 15.78 3.45
C SER A 8 -13.34 15.80 4.56
N THR A 9 -14.58 15.42 4.25
CA THR A 9 -15.67 15.37 5.22
C THR A 9 -15.36 14.38 6.35
N ASP A 10 -15.67 14.77 7.59
CA ASP A 10 -15.48 13.97 8.81
C ASP A 10 -14.03 13.54 9.11
N ILE A 11 -13.04 14.16 8.46
CA ILE A 11 -11.62 13.99 8.81
C ILE A 11 -11.24 14.93 9.95
N ILE A 12 -10.54 14.40 10.96
CA ILE A 12 -10.12 15.18 12.13
C ILE A 12 -9.08 16.27 11.74
N PRO A 13 -9.08 17.45 12.40
CA PRO A 13 -8.26 18.59 11.99
C PRO A 13 -6.75 18.38 12.01
N GLU A 14 -6.25 17.38 12.76
CA GLU A 14 -4.84 17.04 12.87
C GLU A 14 -4.28 16.31 11.64
N VAL A 15 -5.15 15.89 10.72
CA VAL A 15 -4.75 15.23 9.47
C VAL A 15 -4.53 16.27 8.39
N GLU A 16 -3.34 16.28 7.83
CA GLU A 16 -3.01 17.11 6.67
C GLU A 16 -3.65 16.50 5.41
N ILE A 17 -4.59 17.23 4.82
CA ILE A 17 -5.28 16.82 3.60
C ILE A 17 -4.42 17.10 2.37
N ILE A 18 -4.22 16.09 1.55
CA ILE A 18 -3.63 16.20 0.22
C ILE A 18 -4.73 15.90 -0.80
N PRO A 19 -5.11 16.85 -1.66
CA PRO A 19 -6.17 16.62 -2.64
C PRO A 19 -5.71 15.63 -3.71
N ILE A 20 -6.58 14.68 -4.06
CA ILE A 20 -6.36 13.80 -5.21
C ILE A 20 -6.48 14.60 -6.51
N ASP A 21 -5.56 14.35 -7.43
CA ASP A 21 -5.70 14.80 -8.82
C ASP A 21 -6.77 13.91 -9.47
N ILE A 22 -8.01 14.38 -9.52
CA ILE A 22 -9.19 13.66 -10.00
C ILE A 22 -9.20 13.59 -11.53
N ASP A 23 -8.06 13.54 -12.20
CA ASP A 23 -8.03 13.18 -13.61
C ASP A 23 -8.34 11.68 -13.71
N PRO A 24 -9.60 11.29 -14.02
CA PRO A 24 -10.00 9.89 -13.96
C PRO A 24 -9.39 9.08 -15.10
N ASP A 25 -8.88 9.76 -16.13
CA ASP A 25 -8.20 9.16 -17.27
C ASP A 25 -6.71 8.91 -16.96
N LYS A 26 -6.20 9.46 -15.84
CA LYS A 26 -4.80 9.37 -15.46
C LYS A 26 -4.52 8.14 -14.60
N TYR A 27 -5.17 8.03 -13.44
CA TYR A 27 -5.03 6.88 -12.53
C TYR A 27 -6.40 6.47 -11.98
N GLN A 28 -6.62 5.17 -11.78
CA GLN A 28 -7.90 4.64 -11.31
C GLN A 28 -7.80 4.12 -9.86
N LEU A 29 -8.70 4.58 -8.99
CA LEU A 29 -8.98 4.01 -7.67
C LEU A 29 -7.69 3.65 -6.88
N GLN A 30 -7.46 2.38 -6.55
CA GLN A 30 -6.32 1.95 -5.74
C GLN A 30 -4.95 2.29 -6.34
N TRP A 31 -4.85 2.54 -7.66
CA TRP A 31 -3.59 2.93 -8.29
C TRP A 31 -3.11 4.33 -7.87
N HIS A 32 -3.97 5.16 -7.29
CA HIS A 32 -3.59 6.42 -6.67
C HIS A 32 -2.54 6.24 -5.55
N LYS A 33 -2.51 5.07 -4.89
CA LYS A 33 -1.55 4.76 -3.81
C LYS A 33 -0.09 4.84 -4.27
N LEU A 34 0.20 4.59 -5.55
CA LEU A 34 1.58 4.59 -6.04
C LEU A 34 2.26 5.95 -5.95
N ILE A 35 1.49 7.05 -5.89
CA ILE A 35 2.06 8.40 -5.73
C ILE A 35 2.81 8.55 -4.40
N PHE A 36 2.47 7.75 -3.38
CA PHE A 36 3.15 7.80 -2.08
C PHE A 36 4.62 7.39 -2.16
N HIS A 37 5.00 6.64 -3.19
CA HIS A 37 6.39 6.27 -3.43
C HIS A 37 7.18 7.34 -4.20
N LYS A 38 6.51 8.38 -4.74
CA LYS A 38 7.19 9.47 -5.43
C LYS A 38 8.08 10.22 -4.43
N GLU A 39 9.36 10.36 -4.76
CA GLU A 39 10.31 11.10 -3.91
C GLU A 39 9.81 12.53 -3.66
N GLY A 40 9.79 12.93 -2.38
CA GLY A 40 9.32 14.24 -1.95
C GLY A 40 7.79 14.40 -1.96
N PHE A 41 7.02 13.31 -2.07
CA PHE A 41 5.57 13.36 -1.93
C PHE A 41 5.18 14.04 -0.61
N ALA A 42 4.17 14.91 -0.65
CA ALA A 42 3.72 15.74 0.48
C ALA A 42 4.80 16.65 1.12
N GLY A 43 5.95 16.85 0.46
CA GLY A 43 7.08 17.57 1.05
C GLY A 43 7.85 16.74 2.09
N ILE A 44 7.61 15.43 2.17
CA ILE A 44 8.32 14.52 3.07
C ILE A 44 9.78 14.40 2.62
N PRO A 45 10.77 14.72 3.48
CA PRO A 45 12.18 14.60 3.14
C PRO A 45 12.61 13.17 2.82
N LYS A 46 13.61 13.03 1.95
CA LYS A 46 14.27 11.74 1.70
C LYS A 46 14.82 11.14 2.99
N GLY A 47 14.62 9.85 3.19
CA GLY A 47 15.06 9.10 4.37
C GLY A 47 14.07 9.06 5.53
N GLU A 48 13.00 9.87 5.51
CA GLU A 48 11.93 9.79 6.51
C GLU A 48 11.12 8.50 6.36
N GLN A 49 10.85 7.84 7.48
CA GLN A 49 10.06 6.60 7.47
C GLN A 49 8.59 6.92 7.23
N CYS A 50 8.04 6.30 6.19
CA CYS A 50 6.65 6.41 5.76
C CYS A 50 5.92 5.09 6.03
N MET A 51 4.64 5.18 6.36
CA MET A 51 3.75 4.04 6.51
C MET A 51 2.45 4.30 5.75
N ILE A 52 2.07 3.37 4.88
CA ILE A 52 0.80 3.37 4.16
C ILE A 52 -0.10 2.34 4.81
N LEU A 53 -1.31 2.76 5.20
CA LEU A 53 -2.40 1.87 5.59
C LEU A 53 -3.64 2.21 4.76
N ASP A 54 -4.39 1.18 4.39
CA ASP A 54 -5.78 1.36 3.97
C ASP A 54 -6.63 1.94 5.13
N ILE A 55 -7.83 2.42 4.83
CA ILE A 55 -8.72 3.05 5.83
C ILE A 55 -9.66 2.06 6.52
N ASP A 56 -9.67 0.80 6.07
CA ASP A 56 -10.59 -0.26 6.50
C ASP A 56 -9.97 -1.23 7.52
N TRP A 57 -8.89 -0.83 8.19
CA TRP A 57 -8.29 -1.59 9.28
C TRP A 57 -9.07 -1.44 10.60
N VAL A 58 -9.24 -2.56 11.32
CA VAL A 58 -9.74 -2.57 12.69
C VAL A 58 -8.60 -2.89 13.65
N ILE A 59 -8.30 -1.94 14.54
CA ILE A 59 -7.25 -2.09 15.55
C ILE A 59 -7.83 -2.76 16.80
N ILE A 60 -7.34 -3.96 17.12
CA ILE A 60 -7.84 -4.78 18.24
C ILE A 60 -6.84 -4.92 19.40
N GLY A 61 -5.68 -4.26 19.31
CA GLY A 61 -4.58 -4.39 20.27
C GLY A 61 -3.62 -3.20 20.21
N ASP A 62 -2.49 -3.34 20.90
CA ASP A 62 -1.42 -2.35 20.92
C ASP A 62 -0.71 -2.30 19.56
N ILE A 63 -0.61 -1.10 18.98
CA ILE A 63 0.02 -0.83 17.68
C ILE A 63 1.42 -0.25 17.80
N ASP A 64 1.88 0.08 19.02
CA ASP A 64 3.22 0.64 19.24
C ASP A 64 4.35 -0.19 18.60
N PRO A 65 4.32 -1.54 18.61
CA PRO A 65 5.32 -2.35 17.91
C PRO A 65 5.36 -2.14 16.39
N ILE A 66 4.23 -1.78 15.77
CA ILE A 66 4.13 -1.46 14.34
C ILE A 66 4.64 -0.04 14.09
N LEU A 67 4.20 0.93 14.90
CA LEU A 67 4.59 2.34 14.77
C LEU A 67 6.09 2.57 15.02
N SER A 68 6.67 1.76 15.92
CA SER A 68 8.09 1.78 16.26
C SER A 68 8.94 0.85 15.38
N TRP A 69 8.34 0.18 14.39
CA TRP A 69 9.06 -0.73 13.51
C TRP A 69 10.16 0.02 12.76
N SER A 70 11.41 -0.35 13.04
CA SER A 70 12.58 0.30 12.45
C SER A 70 13.04 -0.47 11.23
N LEU A 71 12.94 0.17 10.06
CA LEU A 71 13.54 -0.34 8.84
C LEU A 71 15.03 0.01 8.79
N LYS A 72 15.83 -0.90 8.25
CA LYS A 72 17.17 -0.54 7.77
C LYS A 72 17.03 0.22 6.45
N GLU A 73 18.03 1.05 6.12
CA GLU A 73 18.12 1.68 4.80
C GLU A 73 18.06 0.61 3.69
N GLY A 74 17.22 0.83 2.68
CA GLY A 74 16.99 -0.16 1.62
C GLY A 74 16.16 -1.38 2.07
N GLU A 75 15.37 -1.27 3.13
CA GLU A 75 14.33 -2.25 3.46
C GLU A 75 12.91 -1.74 3.15
N PHE A 76 12.04 -2.67 2.76
CA PHE A 76 10.62 -2.46 2.54
C PHE A 76 9.81 -3.29 3.54
N GLY A 77 9.18 -2.63 4.50
CA GLY A 77 8.28 -3.24 5.47
C GLY A 77 6.96 -3.67 4.81
N CYS A 78 6.57 -4.93 4.98
CA CYS A 78 5.33 -5.44 4.43
C CYS A 78 4.79 -6.60 5.27
N ILE A 79 3.56 -7.00 4.98
CA ILE A 79 2.95 -8.19 5.59
C ILE A 79 2.70 -9.24 4.52
N GLN A 80 2.88 -10.50 4.90
CA GLN A 80 2.48 -11.60 4.04
C GLN A 80 0.96 -11.69 4.02
N ARG A 81 0.38 -11.91 2.83
CA ARG A 81 -1.04 -12.24 2.68
C ARG A 81 -1.29 -13.71 3.00
N TRP A 82 -0.96 -14.12 4.23
CA TRP A 82 -0.84 -15.53 4.63
C TRP A 82 -2.18 -16.29 4.58
N TRP A 83 -3.30 -15.58 4.67
CA TRP A 83 -4.66 -16.11 4.51
C TRP A 83 -5.06 -16.45 3.06
N SER A 84 -4.28 -16.05 2.06
CA SER A 84 -4.58 -16.32 0.65
C SER A 84 -4.00 -17.66 0.19
N ARG A 85 -4.76 -18.40 -0.62
CA ARG A 85 -4.26 -19.57 -1.37
C ARG A 85 -3.53 -19.18 -2.66
N ARG A 86 -3.58 -17.92 -3.07
CA ARG A 86 -3.02 -17.37 -4.33
C ARG A 86 -1.70 -16.60 -4.08
N GLN A 87 -0.84 -17.11 -3.20
CA GLN A 87 0.43 -16.43 -2.85
C GLN A 87 1.44 -16.41 -4.00
N ASN A 88 1.31 -17.34 -4.95
CA ASN A 88 2.10 -17.35 -6.17
C ASN A 88 1.75 -16.21 -7.15
N TRP A 89 0.60 -15.54 -6.97
CA TRP A 89 0.20 -14.39 -7.78
C TRP A 89 0.56 -13.07 -7.11
N CYS A 90 0.45 -13.03 -5.78
CA CYS A 90 0.85 -11.90 -4.97
C CYS A 90 1.06 -12.39 -3.54
N TYR A 91 2.28 -12.20 -3.03
CA TYR A 91 2.75 -12.69 -1.75
C TYR A 91 2.42 -11.73 -0.59
N ILE A 92 2.47 -10.42 -0.85
CA ILE A 92 2.20 -9.37 0.14
C ILE A 92 0.71 -8.96 0.14
N ASN A 93 0.30 -8.26 1.19
CA ASN A 93 -0.94 -7.50 1.20
C ASN A 93 -0.63 -6.02 0.89
N GLY A 94 -1.28 -5.43 -0.11
CA GLY A 94 -1.01 -4.03 -0.51
C GLY A 94 -1.62 -2.96 0.40
N GLY A 95 -2.46 -3.35 1.37
CA GLY A 95 -3.08 -2.45 2.34
C GLY A 95 -2.18 -2.05 3.50
N PHE A 96 -0.94 -2.55 3.52
CA PHE A 96 0.07 -2.18 4.51
C PHE A 96 1.47 -2.15 3.89
N GLN A 97 2.18 -1.03 4.04
CA GLN A 97 3.54 -0.84 3.55
C GLN A 97 4.31 0.11 4.50
N ILE A 98 5.58 -0.19 4.78
CA ILE A 98 6.52 0.75 5.44
C ILE A 98 7.75 0.89 4.55
N PHE A 99 8.26 2.09 4.37
CA PHE A 99 9.49 2.35 3.60
C PHE A 99 10.11 3.67 4.04
N ASN A 100 11.39 3.91 3.73
CA ASN A 100 11.96 5.24 3.84
C ASN A 100 11.76 6.01 2.54
N MET A 101 11.34 7.27 2.64
CA MET A 101 11.07 8.12 1.48
C MET A 101 12.29 8.16 0.56
N GLY A 102 12.08 7.84 -0.72
CA GLY A 102 13.12 7.76 -1.74
C GLY A 102 13.68 6.34 -1.99
N ASP A 103 13.59 5.40 -1.05
CA ASP A 103 14.09 4.02 -1.26
C ASP A 103 13.23 3.25 -2.29
N THR A 104 11.96 3.64 -2.43
CA THR A 104 10.99 3.00 -3.32
C THR A 104 10.59 3.87 -4.52
N SER A 105 11.31 4.95 -4.83
CA SER A 105 10.94 5.90 -5.90
C SER A 105 10.83 5.25 -7.28
N HIS A 106 11.63 4.21 -7.52
CA HIS A 106 11.55 3.38 -8.73
C HIS A 106 10.15 2.82 -9.01
N LEU A 107 9.34 2.53 -7.98
CA LEU A 107 7.97 2.03 -8.17
C LEU A 107 7.11 3.08 -8.89
N TRP A 108 7.25 4.34 -8.49
CA TRP A 108 6.54 5.45 -9.12
C TRP A 108 7.05 5.69 -10.55
N ASP A 109 8.36 5.63 -10.77
CA ASP A 109 8.95 5.85 -12.09
C ASP A 109 8.53 4.77 -13.09
N ILE A 110 8.60 3.48 -12.70
CA ILE A 110 8.17 2.34 -13.53
C ILE A 110 6.67 2.42 -13.84
N PHE A 111 5.86 2.77 -12.84
CA PHE A 111 4.42 2.89 -13.02
C PHE A 111 4.10 4.02 -14.01
N THR A 112 4.64 5.21 -13.77
CA THR A 112 4.29 6.39 -14.57
C THR A 112 4.80 6.34 -15.99
N GLU A 113 5.88 5.61 -16.28
CA GLU A 113 6.35 5.37 -17.64
C GLU A 113 5.25 4.70 -18.51
N LYS A 114 4.46 3.80 -17.92
CA LYS A 114 3.44 3.00 -18.62
C LYS A 114 2.18 2.77 -17.79
N ALA A 115 1.61 3.83 -17.21
CA ALA A 115 0.51 3.73 -16.24
C ALA A 115 -0.68 2.93 -16.78
N ASN A 116 -1.17 3.26 -17.99
CA ASN A 116 -2.29 2.56 -18.62
C ASN A 116 -2.02 1.07 -18.81
N TYR A 117 -0.79 0.70 -19.18
CA TYR A 117 -0.43 -0.71 -19.31
C TYR A 117 -0.50 -1.43 -17.97
N TRP A 118 0.07 -0.84 -16.91
CA TRP A 118 0.11 -1.49 -15.59
C TRP A 118 -1.27 -1.62 -14.96
N MET A 119 -2.15 -0.63 -15.16
CA MET A 119 -3.54 -0.66 -14.68
C MET A 119 -4.34 -1.83 -15.30
N ASP A 120 -4.00 -2.25 -16.52
CA ASP A 120 -4.66 -3.36 -17.21
C ASP A 120 -3.93 -4.71 -17.05
N TYR A 121 -2.61 -4.68 -16.91
CA TYR A 121 -1.74 -5.85 -17.08
C TYR A 121 -2.13 -7.03 -16.20
N TYR A 122 -2.25 -6.84 -14.89
CA TYR A 122 -2.51 -7.94 -13.94
C TYR A 122 -3.90 -8.55 -14.10
N ILE A 123 -4.88 -7.75 -14.54
CA ILE A 123 -6.21 -8.25 -14.90
C ILE A 123 -6.11 -9.06 -16.20
N SER A 124 -5.40 -8.55 -17.20
CA SER A 124 -5.27 -9.20 -18.51
C SER A 124 -4.63 -10.59 -18.47
N ILE A 125 -3.75 -10.83 -17.49
CA ILE A 125 -3.10 -12.13 -17.26
C ILE A 125 -3.80 -12.99 -16.21
N GLY A 126 -4.90 -12.51 -15.60
CA GLY A 126 -5.69 -13.24 -14.62
C GLY A 126 -5.10 -13.32 -13.22
N GLU A 127 -4.14 -12.45 -12.87
CA GLU A 127 -3.53 -12.36 -11.54
C GLU A 127 -4.22 -11.35 -10.60
N ALA A 128 -5.17 -10.58 -11.15
CA ALA A 128 -6.04 -9.65 -10.45
C ALA A 128 -7.47 -9.71 -11.02
N GLU A 129 -8.46 -9.42 -10.18
CA GLU A 129 -9.89 -9.46 -10.58
C GLU A 129 -10.33 -8.11 -11.18
N PRO A 130 -11.22 -8.08 -12.19
CA PRO A 130 -11.78 -6.81 -12.71
C PRO A 130 -12.72 -6.12 -11.68
N PRO A 131 -13.08 -4.83 -11.86
CA PRO A 131 -12.73 -3.95 -12.98
C PRO A 131 -11.41 -3.19 -12.80
N VAL A 132 -11.00 -2.91 -11.56
CA VAL A 132 -9.75 -2.22 -11.23
C VAL A 132 -9.12 -2.96 -10.07
N ASN A 133 -7.92 -3.51 -10.27
CA ASN A 133 -7.06 -4.19 -9.29
C ASN A 133 -5.65 -4.34 -9.88
N GLY A 134 -4.73 -4.91 -9.12
CA GLY A 134 -3.38 -5.24 -9.57
C GLY A 134 -2.28 -4.35 -8.99
N GLU A 135 -2.63 -3.25 -8.31
CA GLU A 135 -1.66 -2.38 -7.64
C GLU A 135 -0.77 -3.16 -6.66
N GLN A 136 -1.36 -4.01 -5.81
CA GLN A 136 -0.58 -4.83 -4.88
C GLN A 136 0.33 -5.84 -5.59
N ASN A 137 -0.09 -6.38 -6.75
CA ASN A 137 0.74 -7.25 -7.57
C ASN A 137 1.90 -6.45 -8.20
N PHE A 138 1.64 -5.20 -8.59
CA PHE A 138 2.65 -4.28 -9.09
C PHE A 138 3.74 -4.04 -8.05
N ILE A 139 3.36 -3.66 -6.81
CA ILE A 139 4.29 -3.49 -5.70
C ILE A 139 5.07 -4.78 -5.45
N ASP A 140 4.37 -5.91 -5.31
CA ASP A 140 5.01 -7.21 -5.04
C ASP A 140 6.03 -7.58 -6.14
N LYS A 141 5.75 -7.27 -7.40
CA LYS A 141 6.64 -7.63 -8.50
C LYS A 141 7.84 -6.68 -8.65
N HIS A 142 7.67 -5.40 -8.33
CA HIS A 142 8.65 -4.36 -8.64
C HIS A 142 9.39 -3.78 -7.44
N VAL A 143 9.07 -4.19 -6.21
CA VAL A 143 9.93 -3.89 -5.06
C VAL A 143 11.23 -4.69 -5.21
N GLU A 144 12.31 -3.99 -5.56
CA GLU A 144 13.64 -4.58 -5.77
C GLU A 144 14.50 -4.60 -4.50
N ILE A 145 14.07 -3.87 -3.47
CA ILE A 145 14.78 -3.76 -2.19
C ILE A 145 14.39 -4.87 -1.21
N LYS A 146 15.18 -5.06 -0.16
CA LYS A 146 15.01 -6.18 0.76
C LYS A 146 13.71 -6.03 1.54
N ARG A 147 12.88 -7.08 1.58
CA ARG A 147 11.66 -7.06 2.38
C ARG A 147 11.92 -7.35 3.86
N SER A 148 11.27 -6.57 4.71
CA SER A 148 11.17 -6.77 6.15
C SER A 148 9.73 -7.17 6.47
N TYR A 149 9.51 -8.46 6.71
CA TYR A 149 8.17 -8.97 7.00
C TYR A 149 7.83 -8.76 8.47
N LEU A 150 6.73 -8.05 8.72
CA LEU A 150 6.19 -7.98 10.08
C LEU A 150 5.55 -9.33 10.47
N PRO A 151 5.46 -9.65 11.78
CA PRO A 151 4.92 -10.93 12.25
C PRO A 151 3.49 -11.17 11.75
N ASN A 152 3.25 -12.36 11.19
CA ASN A 152 1.95 -12.71 10.60
C ASN A 152 0.82 -12.70 11.64
N GLU A 153 1.11 -13.05 12.88
CA GLU A 153 0.17 -13.07 14.00
C GLU A 153 -0.40 -11.69 14.37
N TRP A 154 0.22 -10.59 13.91
CA TRP A 154 -0.28 -9.24 14.13
C TRP A 154 -1.37 -8.84 13.13
N PHE A 155 -1.55 -9.60 12.04
CA PHE A 155 -2.46 -9.27 10.94
C PHE A 155 -3.36 -10.43 10.61
N CYS A 156 -4.63 -10.17 10.39
CA CYS A 156 -5.56 -11.16 9.88
C CYS A 156 -6.52 -10.51 8.87
N LYS A 157 -7.03 -11.33 7.95
CA LYS A 157 -8.20 -10.93 7.16
C LYS A 157 -9.43 -11.05 8.07
N TYR A 158 -10.16 -9.96 8.21
CA TYR A 158 -11.49 -10.03 8.78
C TYR A 158 -12.43 -10.73 7.78
N ASP A 159 -12.97 -11.88 8.16
CA ASP A 159 -13.98 -12.60 7.38
C ASP A 159 -15.16 -12.93 8.30
N VAL A 160 -16.36 -12.54 7.89
CA VAL A 160 -17.57 -12.58 8.74
C VAL A 160 -17.93 -14.03 9.11
N ASP A 161 -17.52 -15.00 8.29
CA ASP A 161 -17.74 -16.43 8.53
C ASP A 161 -16.81 -17.04 9.60
N ASP A 162 -15.71 -16.37 9.96
CA ASP A 162 -14.73 -16.91 10.92
C ASP A 162 -14.94 -16.41 12.36
N TYR A 163 -15.68 -15.31 12.58
CA TYR A 163 -15.99 -14.80 13.92
C TYR A 163 -16.96 -15.69 14.70
N HIS A 164 -17.81 -16.45 14.01
CA HIS A 164 -18.72 -17.43 14.63
C HIS A 164 -18.05 -18.77 15.00
N LYS A 165 -16.72 -18.88 14.80
CA LYS A 165 -15.94 -20.09 15.12
C LYS A 165 -15.01 -19.91 16.32
N LEU A 166 -15.03 -18.74 16.97
CA LEU A 166 -14.43 -18.48 18.29
C LEU A 166 -15.48 -18.63 19.38
#